data_AF-A0A6I9VR86-F1
#
_entry.id   AF-A0A6I9VR86-F1
#
_cell.length_a   1.000
_cell.length_b   1.000
_cell.length_c   1.000
_cell.angle_alpha   90.00
_cell.angle_beta   90.00
_cell.angle_gamma   90.00
#
_symmetry.space_group_name_H-M   'P 1'
#
loop_
_entity.id
_entity.type
_entity.pdbx_description
1 polymer ?
#
loop_
_entity_poly.entity_id
_entity_poly.type
_entity_poly.pdbx_seq_one_letter_code
_entity_poly.pdbx_strand_id
1 'polypeptide(L)'
;MPMFVHDDFRGPPPLARLLIGKVPVEVGPHIKYLGLTLDGQWGFRRHFDLLAPRVKAVANRLNRLLPNLGGPSAKVRRLYANTVHSVALYGSPIWVQHLAEDDKSLRQMRQAQRRIALRLAQAYRTVSHAAVAAGTPPIDLLAFGHAEVYRRVRQLRSQGAPLTNRAVERVRQEVRRRIVER
;
A
#
# COMPACT_ATOMS: atom_id res chain seq x y z
N MET A 1 -4.49 25.07 17.43
CA MET A 1 -3.29 25.51 16.69
C MET A 1 -3.56 25.28 15.21
N PRO A 2 -3.67 26.32 14.36
CA PRO A 2 -3.82 26.14 12.92
C PRO A 2 -2.51 25.56 12.35
N MET A 3 -2.61 24.45 11.62
CA MET A 3 -1.51 23.84 10.88
C MET A 3 -1.41 24.55 9.53
N PHE A 4 -0.34 25.31 9.31
CA PHE A 4 -0.05 25.92 8.00
C PHE A 4 0.65 24.89 7.12
N VAL A 5 0.00 24.51 6.02
CA VAL A 5 0.58 23.62 5.01
C VAL A 5 0.90 24.47 3.78
N HIS A 6 2.12 24.32 3.27
CA HIS A 6 2.58 25.06 2.10
C HIS A 6 1.89 24.51 0.84
N ASP A 7 1.13 25.34 0.13
CA ASP A 7 0.50 24.95 -1.13
C ASP A 7 1.50 25.15 -2.30
N ASP A 8 1.74 24.11 -3.10
CA ASP A 8 2.78 24.06 -4.16
C ASP A 8 2.64 25.14 -5.26
N PHE A 9 1.53 25.89 -5.28
CA PHE A 9 1.28 27.00 -6.22
C PHE A 9 2.24 28.20 -6.08
N ARG A 10 2.94 28.33 -4.94
CA ARG A 10 3.82 29.48 -4.66
C ARG A 10 5.31 29.21 -4.87
N GLY A 11 5.66 28.09 -5.51
CA GLY A 11 7.05 27.63 -5.64
C GLY A 11 7.50 26.80 -4.43
N PRO A 12 8.74 26.30 -4.40
CA PRO A 12 9.23 25.51 -3.26
C PRO A 12 9.23 26.36 -1.97
N PRO A 13 8.86 25.77 -0.81
CA PRO A 13 8.89 26.50 0.44
C PRO A 13 10.29 27.08 0.69
N PRO A 14 10.39 28.31 1.24
CA PRO A 14 11.68 28.84 1.65
C PRO A 14 12.33 27.86 2.65
N LEU A 15 13.66 27.78 2.62
CA LEU A 15 14.46 27.00 3.58
C LEU A 15 14.23 27.53 5.00
N ALA A 16 13.15 27.09 5.62
CA ALA A 16 12.73 27.45 6.96
C ALA A 16 12.96 26.25 7.89
N ARG A 17 13.24 26.53 9.16
CA ARG A 17 13.39 25.51 10.20
C ARG A 17 12.33 25.76 11.27
N LEU A 18 11.48 24.77 11.51
CA LEU A 18 10.52 24.78 12.61
C LEU A 18 11.15 24.11 13.83
N LEU A 19 11.16 24.79 14.96
CA LEU A 19 11.54 24.21 16.25
C LEU A 19 10.31 23.54 16.87
N ILE A 20 10.27 22.21 16.86
CA ILE A 20 9.26 21.45 17.60
C ILE A 20 9.92 21.03 18.93
N GLY A 21 9.63 21.79 19.98
CA GLY A 21 10.40 21.70 21.23
C GLY A 21 11.84 22.19 21.03
N LYS A 22 12.82 21.30 21.19
CA LYS A 22 14.25 21.57 20.97
C LYS A 22 14.81 20.96 19.68
N VAL A 23 13.97 20.34 18.85
CA VAL A 23 14.39 19.67 17.62
C VAL A 23 14.12 20.60 16.42
N PRO A 24 15.16 21.01 15.67
CA PRO A 24 14.97 21.73 14.43
C PRO A 24 14.50 20.75 13.34
N VAL A 25 13.36 21.06 12.72
CA VAL A 25 12.79 20.32 11.59
C VAL A 25 12.81 21.22 10.37
N GLU A 26 13.47 20.78 9.30
CA GLU A 26 13.50 21.51 8.03
C GLU A 26 12.13 21.46 7.35
N VAL A 27 11.64 22.63 6.94
CA VAL A 27 10.41 22.78 6.16
C VAL A 27 10.75 22.44 4.72
N GLY A 28 10.22 21.32 4.24
CA GLY A 28 10.32 20.89 2.85
C GLY A 28 8.95 20.80 2.18
N PRO A 29 8.91 20.61 0.85
CA PRO A 29 7.66 20.44 0.10
C PRO A 29 6.90 19.15 0.46
N HIS A 30 7.54 18.26 1.24
CA HIS A 30 6.96 17.01 1.69
C HIS A 30 7.26 16.78 3.16
N ILE A 31 6.30 16.21 3.88
CA ILE A 31 6.47 15.77 5.26
C ILE A 31 6.36 14.25 5.34
N LYS A 32 7.29 13.63 6.08
CA LYS A 32 7.19 12.21 6.42
C LYS A 32 6.48 12.06 7.76
N TYR A 33 5.33 11.39 7.76
CA TYR A 33 4.55 11.12 8.96
C TYR A 33 4.15 9.66 9.03
N LEU A 34 4.55 8.97 10.11
CA LEU A 34 4.28 7.54 10.34
C LEU A 34 4.63 6.65 9.11
N GLY A 35 5.69 6.99 8.37
CA GLY A 35 6.10 6.23 7.18
C GLY A 35 5.35 6.57 5.88
N LEU A 36 4.37 7.47 5.94
CA LEU A 36 3.73 8.09 4.77
C LEU A 36 4.47 9.37 4.39
N THR A 37 4.43 9.74 3.11
CA THR A 37 5.04 10.99 2.60
C THR A 37 3.95 11.83 1.97
N LEU A 38 3.60 12.92 2.63
CA LEU A 38 2.54 13.83 2.22
C LEU A 38 3.19 15.02 1.51
N ASP A 39 2.62 15.45 0.40
CA ASP A 39 2.97 16.74 -0.20
C ASP A 39 2.13 17.88 0.42
N GLY A 40 2.45 19.11 0.03
CA GLY A 40 1.76 20.32 0.49
C GLY A 40 0.26 20.37 0.19
N GLN A 41 -0.20 19.58 -0.79
CA GLN A 41 -1.60 19.51 -1.20
C GLN A 41 -2.32 18.28 -0.63
N TRP A 42 -1.74 17.63 0.39
CA TRP A 42 -2.23 16.36 0.94
C TRP A 42 -2.22 15.17 -0.03
N GLY A 43 -1.52 15.32 -1.15
CA GLY A 43 -1.29 14.27 -2.13
C GLY A 43 -0.24 13.25 -1.70
N PHE A 44 -0.27 12.12 -2.40
CA PHE A 44 0.57 10.94 -2.12
C PHE A 44 1.45 10.55 -3.30
N ARG A 45 1.57 11.37 -4.34
CA ARG A 45 2.36 11.01 -5.53
C ARG A 45 3.82 10.73 -5.17
N ARG A 46 4.43 11.60 -4.36
CA ARG A 46 5.80 11.40 -3.84
C ARG A 46 5.89 10.13 -2.99
N HIS A 47 4.85 9.80 -2.22
CA HIS A 47 4.79 8.54 -1.49
C HIS A 47 4.86 7.33 -2.42
N PHE A 48 4.09 7.31 -3.52
CA PHE A 48 4.11 6.20 -4.47
C PHE A 48 5.42 6.10 -5.25
N ASP A 49 6.02 7.23 -5.62
CA ASP A 49 7.35 7.27 -6.26
C ASP A 49 8.44 6.63 -5.38
N LEU A 50 8.31 6.74 -4.05
CA LEU A 50 9.22 6.11 -3.09
C LEU A 50 8.80 4.66 -2.74
N LEU A 51 7.50 4.40 -2.63
CA LEU A 51 6.95 3.12 -2.21
C LEU A 51 7.10 2.05 -3.30
N ALA A 52 6.78 2.36 -4.56
CA ALA A 52 6.78 1.36 -5.62
C ALA A 52 8.18 0.73 -5.86
N PRO A 53 9.30 1.49 -5.90
CA PRO A 53 10.64 0.92 -5.96
C PRO A 53 10.97 0.06 -4.73
N ARG A 54 10.56 0.49 -3.53
CA ARG A 54 10.78 -0.27 -2.29
C ARG A 54 10.06 -1.62 -2.34
N VAL A 55 8.80 -1.64 -2.75
CA VAL A 55 8.01 -2.87 -2.93
C VAL A 55 8.65 -3.78 -3.98
N LYS A 56 9.08 -3.22 -5.13
CA LYS A 56 9.82 -3.96 -6.16
C LYS A 56 11.11 -4.57 -5.61
N ALA A 57 11.87 -3.83 -4.80
CA ALA A 57 13.12 -4.31 -4.20
C ALA A 57 12.87 -5.50 -3.25
N VAL A 58 11.85 -5.41 -2.38
CA VAL A 58 11.47 -6.52 -1.50
C VAL A 58 11.01 -7.74 -2.32
N ALA A 59 10.16 -7.53 -3.32
CA ALA A 59 9.71 -8.59 -4.21
C ALA A 59 10.89 -9.27 -4.92
N ASN A 60 11.84 -8.50 -5.45
CA ASN A 60 13.01 -9.04 -6.15
C ASN A 60 13.91 -9.88 -5.24
N ARG A 61 14.11 -9.47 -3.98
CA ARG A 61 14.87 -10.25 -2.99
C ARG A 61 14.20 -11.60 -2.74
N LEU A 62 12.88 -11.60 -2.56
CA LEU A 62 12.11 -12.83 -2.30
C LEU A 62 11.96 -13.71 -3.55
N ASN A 63 11.94 -13.13 -4.74
CA ASN A 63 11.86 -13.86 -5.99
C ASN A 63 13.02 -14.87 -6.17
N ARG A 64 14.20 -14.59 -5.60
CA ARG A 64 15.36 -15.50 -5.64
C ARG A 64 15.10 -16.80 -4.89
N LEU A 65 14.17 -16.80 -3.93
CA LEU A 65 13.78 -17.98 -3.15
C LEU A 65 12.63 -18.77 -3.80
N LEU A 66 12.09 -18.27 -4.92
CA LEU A 66 10.86 -18.78 -5.54
C LEU A 66 11.08 -19.13 -7.03
N PRO A 67 11.98 -20.08 -7.37
CA PRO A 67 12.18 -20.51 -8.75
C PRO A 67 10.88 -21.09 -9.33
N ASN A 68 10.68 -20.99 -10.65
CA ASN A 68 9.44 -21.47 -11.28
C ASN A 68 9.38 -23.01 -11.33
N LEU A 69 10.52 -23.67 -11.59
CA LEU A 69 10.64 -25.12 -11.64
C LEU A 69 11.33 -25.62 -10.35
N GLY A 70 10.84 -26.74 -9.81
CA GLY A 70 11.40 -27.35 -8.59
C GLY A 70 11.34 -26.45 -7.35
N GLY A 71 10.51 -25.40 -7.37
CA GLY A 71 10.47 -24.39 -6.31
C GLY A 71 9.50 -24.71 -5.17
N PRO A 72 9.43 -23.83 -4.16
CA PRO A 72 8.58 -24.03 -3.00
C PRO A 72 7.09 -24.16 -3.34
N SER A 73 6.35 -24.79 -2.41
CA SER A 73 4.91 -25.00 -2.54
C SER A 73 4.12 -23.69 -2.68
N ALA A 74 2.89 -23.80 -3.20
CA ALA A 74 1.99 -22.66 -3.31
C ALA A 74 1.75 -21.94 -1.97
N LYS A 75 1.76 -22.66 -0.84
CA LYS A 75 1.61 -22.08 0.51
C LYS A 75 2.78 -21.15 0.85
N VAL A 76 4.01 -21.58 0.58
CA VAL A 76 5.22 -20.77 0.82
C VAL A 76 5.25 -19.54 -0.09
N ARG A 77 4.86 -19.69 -1.36
CA ARG A 77 4.73 -18.55 -2.29
C ARG A 77 3.71 -17.51 -1.80
N ARG A 78 2.54 -17.96 -1.32
CA ARG A 78 1.52 -17.07 -0.74
C ARG A 78 2.03 -16.35 0.50
N LEU A 79 2.80 -17.01 1.34
CA LEU A 79 3.41 -16.37 2.52
C LEU A 79 4.29 -15.19 2.11
N TYR A 80 5.23 -15.39 1.18
CA TYR A 80 6.09 -14.32 0.70
C TYR A 80 5.33 -13.24 -0.08
N ALA A 81 4.32 -13.62 -0.86
CA ALA A 81 3.44 -12.66 -1.54
C ALA A 81 2.72 -11.77 -0.53
N ASN A 82 2.21 -12.34 0.56
CA ASN A 82 1.58 -11.58 1.63
C ASN A 82 2.59 -10.64 2.30
N THR A 83 3.85 -11.04 2.50
CA THR A 83 4.89 -10.13 3.02
C THR A 83 5.09 -8.91 2.12
N VAL A 84 5.17 -9.11 0.80
CA VAL A 84 5.29 -8.00 -0.17
C VAL A 84 4.04 -7.11 -0.12
N HIS A 85 2.85 -7.71 -0.11
CA HIS A 85 1.59 -6.96 -0.02
C HIS A 85 1.48 -6.19 1.30
N SER A 86 1.93 -6.72 2.44
CA SER A 86 1.93 -6.00 3.71
C SER A 86 2.78 -4.72 3.66
N VAL A 87 3.93 -4.76 2.98
CA VAL A 87 4.75 -3.56 2.74
C VAL A 87 4.02 -2.57 1.84
N ALA A 88 3.41 -3.07 0.76
CA ALA A 88 2.78 -2.23 -0.26
C ALA A 88 1.45 -1.61 0.19
N LEU A 89 0.72 -2.27 1.10
CA LEU A 89 -0.60 -1.88 1.59
C LEU A 89 -0.54 -1.16 2.94
N TYR A 90 0.66 -0.90 3.45
CA TYR A 90 0.82 -0.12 4.67
C TYR A 90 0.21 1.28 4.49
N GLY A 91 -0.67 1.67 5.40
CA GLY A 91 -1.36 2.95 5.35
C GLY A 91 -2.41 3.08 4.25
N SER A 92 -2.80 1.98 3.57
CA SER A 92 -3.79 2.02 2.48
C SER A 92 -5.11 2.73 2.80
N PRO A 93 -5.67 2.66 4.03
CA PRO A 93 -6.90 3.39 4.33
C PRO A 93 -6.78 4.91 4.14
N ILE A 94 -5.55 5.44 4.19
CA ILE A 94 -5.28 6.87 4.06
C ILE A 94 -5.06 7.27 2.60
N TRP A 95 -4.29 6.49 1.83
CA TRP A 95 -3.90 6.88 0.48
C TRP A 95 -4.72 6.24 -0.65
N VAL A 96 -5.61 5.28 -0.38
CA VAL A 96 -6.30 4.50 -1.44
C VAL A 96 -7.11 5.36 -2.40
N GLN A 97 -7.78 6.41 -1.91
CA GLN A 97 -8.58 7.30 -2.76
C GLN A 97 -7.69 8.04 -3.76
N HIS A 98 -6.58 8.62 -3.27
CA HIS A 98 -5.58 9.27 -4.10
C HIS A 98 -4.92 8.31 -5.11
N LEU A 99 -4.74 7.04 -4.76
CA LEU A 99 -4.23 6.05 -5.73
C LEU A 99 -5.21 5.80 -6.88
N ALA A 100 -6.53 5.85 -6.61
CA ALA A 100 -7.55 5.64 -7.63
C ALA A 100 -7.69 6.85 -8.57
N GLU A 101 -7.33 8.05 -8.11
CA GLU A 101 -7.36 9.29 -8.87
C GLU A 101 -6.08 9.52 -9.71
N ASP A 102 -4.94 8.92 -9.31
CA ASP A 102 -3.66 9.06 -10.03
C ASP A 102 -3.28 7.78 -10.80
N ASP A 103 -3.70 7.74 -12.05
CA ASP A 103 -3.39 6.71 -13.04
C ASP A 103 -1.90 6.33 -13.13
N LYS A 104 -1.00 7.31 -12.99
CA LYS A 104 0.45 7.06 -13.05
C LYS A 104 0.90 6.27 -11.82
N SER A 105 0.48 6.69 -10.64
CA SER A 105 0.74 6.02 -9.37
C SER A 105 0.13 4.62 -9.34
N LEU A 106 -1.10 4.46 -9.84
CA LEU A 106 -1.77 3.16 -9.98
C LEU A 106 -0.97 2.20 -10.87
N ARG A 107 -0.53 2.67 -12.05
CA ARG A 107 0.32 1.87 -12.95
C ARG A 107 1.65 1.47 -12.28
N GLN A 108 2.31 2.38 -11.58
CA GLN A 108 3.56 2.10 -10.87
C GLN A 108 3.37 1.01 -9.80
N MET A 109 2.28 1.08 -9.03
CA MET A 109 1.96 0.10 -7.98
C MET A 109 1.57 -1.26 -8.57
N ARG A 110 0.77 -1.31 -9.64
CA ARG A 110 0.45 -2.55 -10.37
C ARG A 110 1.70 -3.20 -10.95
N GLN A 111 2.63 -2.42 -11.50
CA GLN A 111 3.94 -2.93 -11.95
C GLN A 111 4.78 -3.49 -10.81
N ALA A 112 4.70 -2.89 -9.61
CA ALA A 112 5.39 -3.42 -8.43
C ALA A 112 4.80 -4.77 -7.99
N GLN A 113 3.48 -4.85 -7.89
CA GLN A 113 2.75 -6.08 -7.56
C GLN A 113 3.02 -7.20 -8.58
N ARG A 114 3.07 -6.87 -9.88
CA ARG A 114 3.35 -7.82 -10.96
C ARG A 114 4.59 -8.69 -10.69
N ARG A 115 5.63 -8.13 -10.07
CA ARG A 115 6.88 -8.86 -9.78
C ARG A 115 6.68 -10.05 -8.86
N ILE A 116 5.82 -9.91 -7.84
CA ILE A 116 5.53 -10.99 -6.91
C ILE A 116 4.39 -11.88 -7.41
N ALA A 117 3.42 -11.30 -8.14
CA ALA A 117 2.32 -12.04 -8.75
C ALA A 117 2.80 -13.09 -9.76
N LEU A 118 3.79 -12.75 -10.61
CA LEU A 118 4.40 -13.72 -11.53
C LEU A 118 4.99 -14.94 -10.79
N ARG A 119 5.62 -14.74 -9.63
CA ARG A 119 6.16 -15.85 -8.83
C ARG A 119 5.10 -16.67 -8.12
N LEU A 120 4.00 -16.02 -7.73
CA LEU A 120 2.85 -16.70 -7.14
C LEU A 120 2.16 -17.60 -8.17
N ALA A 121 2.02 -17.13 -9.41
CA ALA A 121 1.47 -17.90 -10.54
C ALA A 121 2.45 -18.90 -11.18
N GLN A 122 3.73 -18.89 -10.80
CA GLN A 122 4.80 -19.62 -11.52
C GLN A 122 4.87 -19.24 -13.01
N ALA A 123 4.47 -18.01 -13.34
CA ALA A 123 4.33 -17.50 -14.68
C ALA A 123 5.63 -16.85 -15.20
N TYR A 124 5.78 -16.83 -16.52
CA TYR A 124 6.83 -16.10 -17.20
C TYR A 124 6.46 -14.64 -17.46
N ARG A 125 7.46 -13.82 -17.84
CA ARG A 125 7.32 -12.37 -17.99
C ARG A 125 6.24 -11.91 -18.99
N THR A 126 5.80 -12.79 -19.88
CA THR A 126 4.83 -12.54 -20.97
C THR A 126 3.38 -12.47 -20.51
N VAL A 127 3.05 -12.95 -19.31
CA VAL A 127 1.65 -12.98 -18.83
C VAL A 127 1.16 -11.58 -18.48
N SER A 128 0.27 -10.97 -19.27
CA SER A 128 -0.18 -9.58 -19.07
C SER A 128 -0.90 -9.35 -17.73
N HIS A 129 -1.81 -10.24 -17.32
CA HIS A 129 -2.58 -10.11 -16.07
C HIS A 129 -2.06 -11.02 -14.95
N ALA A 130 -0.82 -10.79 -14.51
CA ALA A 130 -0.13 -11.66 -13.55
C ALA A 130 -0.86 -11.81 -12.20
N ALA A 131 -1.52 -10.76 -11.70
CA ALA A 131 -2.30 -10.83 -10.46
C ALA A 131 -3.47 -11.81 -10.58
N VAL A 132 -4.23 -11.71 -11.68
CA VAL A 132 -5.35 -12.61 -12.00
C VAL A 132 -4.86 -14.05 -12.16
N ALA A 133 -3.79 -14.27 -12.93
CA ALA A 133 -3.19 -15.59 -13.10
C ALA A 133 -2.71 -16.21 -11.77
N ALA A 134 -2.31 -15.37 -10.82
CA ALA A 134 -1.89 -15.80 -9.49
C ALA A 134 -3.07 -16.02 -8.51
N GLY A 135 -4.31 -15.77 -8.94
CA GLY A 135 -5.48 -15.80 -8.09
C GLY A 135 -5.46 -14.75 -6.98
N THR A 136 -4.79 -13.61 -7.22
CA THR A 136 -4.74 -12.48 -6.27
C THR A 136 -5.36 -11.23 -6.89
N PRO A 137 -6.18 -10.47 -6.14
CA PRO A 137 -6.72 -9.22 -6.66
C PRO A 137 -5.62 -8.20 -7.01
N PRO A 138 -5.84 -7.34 -8.01
CA PRO A 138 -5.01 -6.15 -8.24
C PRO A 138 -4.83 -5.32 -6.97
N ILE A 139 -3.67 -4.66 -6.85
CA ILE A 139 -3.25 -3.97 -5.64
C ILE A 139 -4.20 -2.85 -5.20
N ASP A 140 -4.87 -2.20 -6.14
CA ASP A 140 -5.92 -1.22 -5.88
C ASP A 140 -7.13 -1.85 -5.19
N LEU A 141 -7.62 -2.99 -5.68
CA LEU A 141 -8.70 -3.73 -5.02
C LEU A 141 -8.29 -4.24 -3.63
N LEU A 142 -7.05 -4.70 -3.48
CA LEU A 142 -6.50 -5.05 -2.16
C LEU A 142 -6.47 -3.83 -1.22
N ALA A 143 -6.01 -2.68 -1.70
CA ALA A 143 -5.96 -1.44 -0.93
C ALA A 143 -7.35 -0.98 -0.49
N PHE A 144 -8.34 -1.05 -1.38
CA PHE A 144 -9.74 -0.77 -1.06
C PHE A 144 -10.27 -1.73 0.00
N GLY A 145 -9.97 -3.02 -0.11
CA GLY A 145 -10.34 -4.00 0.90
C GLY A 145 -9.74 -3.71 2.27
N HIS A 146 -8.46 -3.37 2.32
CA HIS A 146 -7.80 -2.99 3.56
C HIS A 146 -8.41 -1.71 4.18
N ALA A 147 -8.75 -0.73 3.33
CA ALA A 147 -9.44 0.49 3.77
C ALA A 147 -10.82 0.20 4.35
N GLU A 148 -11.59 -0.68 3.69
CA GLU A 148 -12.92 -1.08 4.14
C GLU A 148 -12.88 -1.84 5.48
N VAL A 149 -11.97 -2.82 5.61
CA VAL A 149 -11.75 -3.52 6.88
C VAL A 149 -11.37 -2.53 7.98
N TYR A 150 -10.46 -1.60 7.71
CA TYR A 150 -10.06 -0.58 8.68
C TYR A 150 -11.24 0.28 9.14
N ARG A 151 -12.08 0.77 8.21
CA ARG A 151 -13.27 1.56 8.53
C ARG A 151 -14.25 0.78 9.41
N ARG A 152 -14.56 -0.46 9.05
CA ARG A 152 -15.49 -1.32 9.82
C ARG A 152 -14.97 -1.64 11.22
N VAL A 153 -13.70 -2.01 11.33
CA VAL A 153 -13.08 -2.30 12.63
C VAL A 153 -13.07 -1.04 13.50
N ARG A 154 -12.78 0.14 12.92
CA ARG A 154 -12.85 1.42 13.63
C ARG A 154 -14.26 1.73 14.12
N GLN A 155 -15.28 1.49 13.31
CA GLN A 155 -16.69 1.69 13.67
C GLN A 155 -17.13 0.77 14.83
N LEU A 156 -16.79 -0.51 14.76
CA LEU A 156 -17.05 -1.47 15.85
C LEU A 156 -16.39 -1.01 17.16
N ARG A 157 -15.15 -0.51 17.06
CA ARG A 157 -14.43 0.04 18.22
C ARG A 157 -15.14 1.25 18.82
N SER A 158 -15.62 2.19 18.00
CA SER A 158 -16.34 3.37 18.50
C SER A 158 -17.69 3.02 19.14
N GLN A 159 -18.28 1.88 18.77
CA GLN A 159 -19.52 1.37 19.35
C GLN A 159 -19.30 0.52 20.62
N GLY A 160 -18.06 0.44 21.13
CA GLY A 160 -17.74 -0.34 22.32
C GLY A 160 -17.75 -1.86 22.11
N ALA A 161 -17.84 -2.34 20.87
CA ALA A 161 -17.86 -3.78 20.59
C ALA A 161 -16.47 -4.41 20.82
N PRO A 162 -16.39 -5.63 21.37
CA PRO A 162 -15.12 -6.31 21.60
C PRO A 162 -14.45 -6.70 20.28
N LEU A 163 -13.26 -6.14 20.02
CA LEU A 163 -12.42 -6.44 18.85
C LEU A 163 -11.67 -7.77 19.00
N THR A 164 -12.41 -8.88 19.05
CA THR A 164 -11.79 -10.21 19.04
C THR A 164 -11.18 -10.53 17.68
N ASN A 165 -10.14 -11.37 17.65
CA ASN A 165 -9.55 -11.84 16.39
C ASN A 165 -10.60 -12.49 15.47
N ARG A 166 -11.56 -13.22 16.04
CA ARG A 166 -12.67 -13.83 15.28
C ARG A 166 -13.57 -12.78 14.64
N ALA A 167 -13.89 -11.69 15.33
CA ALA A 167 -14.71 -10.61 14.79
C ALA A 167 -14.01 -9.89 13.63
N VAL A 168 -12.72 -9.57 13.79
CA VAL A 168 -11.92 -8.95 12.72
C VAL A 168 -11.80 -9.87 11.51
N GLU A 169 -11.62 -11.18 11.73
CA GLU A 169 -11.51 -12.14 10.64
C GLU A 169 -12.82 -12.30 9.86
N ARG A 170 -13.99 -12.26 10.52
CA ARG A 170 -15.29 -12.23 9.82
C ARG A 170 -15.40 -11.00 8.92
N VAL A 171 -15.05 -9.82 9.44
CA VAL A 171 -15.04 -8.58 8.64
C VAL A 171 -14.12 -8.72 7.42
N ARG A 172 -12.93 -9.28 7.57
CA ARG A 172 -12.01 -9.54 6.46
C ARG A 172 -12.60 -10.50 5.42
N GLN A 173 -13.25 -11.57 5.86
CA GLN A 173 -13.88 -12.55 4.97
C GLN A 173 -15.02 -11.94 4.15
N GLU A 174 -15.89 -11.16 4.81
CA GLU A 174 -16.99 -10.44 4.14
C GLU A 174 -16.46 -9.46 3.09
N VAL A 175 -15.48 -8.64 3.46
CA VAL A 175 -14.86 -7.67 2.55
C VAL A 175 -14.19 -8.38 1.38
N ARG A 176 -13.48 -9.48 1.64
CA ARG A 176 -12.84 -10.27 0.60
C ARG A 176 -13.86 -10.86 -0.38
N ARG A 177 -15.00 -11.35 0.10
CA ARG A 177 -16.08 -11.84 -0.77
C ARG A 177 -16.60 -10.74 -1.69
N ARG A 178 -16.88 -9.55 -1.15
CA ARG A 178 -17.35 -8.39 -1.94
C ARG A 178 -16.34 -7.91 -2.98
N ILE A 179 -15.05 -8.01 -2.71
CA ILE A 179 -14.00 -7.63 -3.68
C ILE A 179 -13.96 -8.61 -4.86
N VAL A 180 -14.24 -9.89 -4.63
CA VAL A 180 -14.26 -10.91 -5.67
C VAL A 180 -15.52 -10.80 -6.54
N GLU A 181 -16.63 -10.33 -5.97
CA GLU A 181 -17.92 -10.15 -6.65
C GLU A 181 -18.02 -8.85 -7.48
N ARG A 182 -16.99 -7.99 -7.45
CA ARG A 182 -16.97 -6.67 -8.11
C ARG A 182 -16.17 -6.71 -9.41
#